data_AF-A0A4Z2CJL6-F1
#
_entry.id   AF-A0A4Z2CJL6-F1
#
_cell.length_a   1.000
_cell.length_b   1.000
_cell.length_c   1.000
_cell.angle_alpha   90.00
_cell.angle_beta   90.00
_cell.angle_gamma   90.00
#
_symmetry.space_group_name_H-M   'P 1'
#
loop_
_entity.id
_entity.type
_entity.pdbx_description
1 polymer ?
#
loop_
_entity_poly.entity_id
_entity_poly.type
_entity_poly.pdbx_seq_one_letter_code
_entity_poly.pdbx_strand_id
1 'polypeptide(L)'
;MTCVLCHRPDETENTGTLSSKENVVAHQNCLLFASGLCCENSPEFDDLFGFSVKDVLEEVKRGKKLMCCKCKKKGATAGCEVRRCKRSYHYPCAVENGAKTIEETEQGRFILYCPQHHSKTTGNGTSTNGSSPSASDQSPCQAGPSKKRTVGSPNHPEPSSKRCF
;
A
#
# COMPACT_ATOMS: atom_id res chain seq x y z
N MET A 1 6.73 14.12 16.10
CA MET A 1 6.41 14.01 14.66
C MET A 1 6.12 12.54 14.35
N THR A 2 5.13 12.21 13.53
CA THR A 2 4.75 10.80 13.25
C THR A 2 4.52 10.60 11.77
N CYS A 3 4.90 9.45 11.24
CA CYS A 3 4.65 9.10 9.85
C CYS A 3 3.15 9.12 9.51
N VAL A 4 2.75 9.84 8.46
CA VAL A 4 1.33 9.97 8.04
C VAL A 4 0.74 8.66 7.50
N LEU A 5 1.58 7.71 7.11
CA LEU A 5 1.17 6.42 6.54
C LEU A 5 1.06 5.31 7.59
N CYS A 6 1.93 5.25 8.60
CA CYS A 6 1.89 4.19 9.62
C CYS A 6 1.57 4.67 11.03
N HIS A 7 1.51 5.99 11.25
CA HIS A 7 1.25 6.64 12.54
C HIS A 7 2.23 6.27 13.65
N ARG A 8 3.46 5.90 13.30
CA ARG A 8 4.57 5.65 14.24
C ARG A 8 5.63 6.74 14.11
N PRO A 9 6.28 7.16 15.21
CA PRO A 9 7.41 8.08 15.18
C PRO A 9 8.76 7.38 14.96
N ASP A 10 8.85 6.09 15.28
CA ASP A 10 10.13 5.40 15.40
C ASP A 10 10.71 4.97 14.04
N GLU A 11 11.98 5.32 13.83
CA GLU A 11 12.82 4.80 12.77
C GLU A 11 13.32 3.41 13.17
N THR A 12 13.13 2.43 12.29
CA THR A 12 13.54 1.04 12.47
C THR A 12 14.11 0.54 11.15
N GLU A 13 14.82 -0.59 11.17
CA GLU A 13 15.28 -1.25 9.95
C GLU A 13 14.13 -1.48 8.95
N ASN A 14 12.94 -1.81 9.46
CA ASN A 14 11.75 -1.98 8.64
C ASN A 14 11.25 -0.63 8.08
N THR A 15 11.02 0.37 8.93
CA THR A 15 10.42 1.63 8.46
C THR A 15 11.36 2.49 7.63
N GLY A 16 12.67 2.39 7.84
CA GLY A 16 13.66 3.30 7.28
C GLY A 16 13.58 4.70 7.89
N THR A 17 14.32 5.63 7.29
CA THR A 17 14.43 7.02 7.74
C THR A 17 13.10 7.76 7.69
N LEU A 18 12.84 8.59 8.69
CA LEU A 18 11.69 9.49 8.77
C LEU A 18 12.09 10.86 8.22
N SER A 19 11.42 11.31 7.16
CA SER A 19 11.63 12.65 6.58
C SER A 19 10.38 13.51 6.70
N SER A 20 10.57 14.83 6.68
CA SER A 20 9.50 15.82 6.78
C SER A 20 9.61 16.90 5.71
N LYS A 21 8.51 17.22 5.04
CA LYS A 21 8.35 18.32 4.09
C LYS A 21 6.95 18.91 4.22
N GLU A 22 6.81 20.23 4.24
CA GLU A 22 5.51 20.93 4.25
C GLU A 22 4.50 20.36 5.26
N ASN A 23 4.94 20.06 6.48
CA ASN A 23 4.17 19.43 7.58
C ASN A 23 3.72 17.98 7.33
N VAL A 24 4.13 17.36 6.22
CA VAL A 24 3.98 15.92 5.98
C VAL A 24 5.25 15.23 6.44
N VAL A 25 5.08 14.23 7.31
CA VAL A 25 6.19 13.41 7.82
C VAL A 25 5.93 11.98 7.38
N ALA A 26 6.91 11.33 6.76
CA ALA A 26 6.75 9.97 6.26
C ALA A 26 8.06 9.19 6.32
N HIS A 27 7.94 7.91 6.63
CA HIS A 27 9.05 6.97 6.57
C HIS A 27 9.32 6.58 5.11
N GLN A 28 10.59 6.41 4.76
CA GLN A 28 11.03 5.99 3.42
C GLN A 28 10.32 4.71 2.96
N ASN A 29 10.38 3.62 3.73
CA ASN A 29 9.76 2.36 3.29
C ASN A 29 8.23 2.39 3.34
N CYS A 30 7.63 3.29 4.13
CA CYS A 30 6.18 3.49 4.06
C CYS A 30 5.77 4.13 2.72
N LEU A 31 6.58 5.05 2.19
CA LEU A 31 6.35 5.67 0.89
C LEU A 31 6.59 4.68 -0.25
N LEU A 32 7.74 4.00 -0.25
CA LEU A 32 8.15 3.07 -1.30
C LEU A 32 7.13 1.94 -1.52
N PHE A 33 6.56 1.38 -0.45
CA PHE A 33 5.62 0.25 -0.54
C PHE A 33 4.14 0.68 -0.55
N ALA A 34 3.83 1.97 -0.61
CA ALA A 34 2.45 2.44 -0.74
C ALA A 34 1.93 2.20 -2.17
N SER A 35 0.84 1.47 -2.32
CA SER A 35 0.40 0.99 -3.64
C SER A 35 -0.10 2.07 -4.60
N GLY A 36 -0.37 3.29 -4.12
CA GLY A 36 -0.80 4.41 -4.95
C GLY A 36 0.28 5.48 -5.13
N LEU A 37 1.52 5.24 -4.71
CA LEU A 37 2.64 6.12 -4.98
C LEU A 37 3.52 5.54 -6.09
N CYS A 38 4.04 6.42 -6.93
CA CYS A 38 5.15 6.13 -7.82
C CYS A 38 6.27 7.14 -7.50
N CYS A 39 7.52 6.69 -7.54
CA CYS A 39 8.63 7.62 -7.63
C CYS A 39 8.57 8.27 -9.01
N GLU A 40 8.52 9.59 -9.09
CA GLU A 40 8.74 10.27 -10.36
C GLU A 40 10.26 10.37 -10.57
N ASN A 41 10.77 9.97 -11.75
CA ASN A 41 12.20 10.05 -12.07
C ASN A 41 12.71 11.50 -12.24
N SER A 42 11.93 12.49 -11.81
CA SER A 42 12.29 13.90 -11.81
C SER A 42 12.45 14.36 -10.37
N PRO A 43 13.67 14.37 -9.82
CA PRO A 43 13.90 14.91 -8.51
C PRO A 43 13.72 16.44 -8.60
N GLU A 44 12.53 16.94 -8.28
CA GLU A 44 12.48 18.27 -7.70
C GLU A 44 13.31 18.20 -6.41
N PHE A 45 14.28 19.11 -6.26
CA PHE A 45 15.38 19.07 -5.28
C PHE A 45 14.94 19.12 -3.79
N ASP A 46 13.67 18.92 -3.50
CA ASP A 46 13.08 19.11 -2.19
C ASP A 46 12.10 17.98 -1.79
N ASP A 47 11.93 16.90 -2.56
CA ASP A 47 10.86 15.91 -2.32
C ASP A 47 11.12 14.89 -1.19
N LEU A 48 10.04 14.28 -0.67
CA LEU A 48 10.07 13.24 0.37
C LEU A 48 10.65 11.94 -0.18
N PHE A 49 11.97 11.87 -0.39
CA PHE A 49 12.64 10.77 -1.11
C PHE A 49 12.18 10.63 -2.57
N GLY A 50 11.94 11.76 -3.25
CA GLY A 50 11.44 11.77 -4.63
C GLY A 50 9.93 11.56 -4.78
N PHE A 51 9.18 11.65 -3.67
CA PHE A 51 7.72 11.69 -3.69
C PHE A 51 7.21 13.10 -3.43
N SER A 52 6.34 13.59 -4.32
CA SER A 52 5.67 14.88 -4.11
C SER A 52 4.74 14.82 -2.90
N VAL A 53 4.70 15.88 -2.10
CA VAL A 53 3.78 15.98 -0.94
C VAL A 53 2.32 15.80 -1.35
N LYS A 54 1.97 16.30 -2.55
CA LYS A 54 0.63 16.18 -3.12
C LYS A 54 0.22 14.71 -3.30
N ASP A 55 1.09 13.88 -3.89
CA ASP A 55 0.78 12.47 -4.12
C ASP A 55 0.70 11.70 -2.80
N VAL A 56 1.58 12.02 -1.84
CA VAL A 56 1.52 11.45 -0.49
C VAL A 56 0.19 11.77 0.20
N LEU A 57 -0.32 12.99 0.09
CA LEU A 57 -1.60 13.38 0.67
C LEU A 57 -2.80 12.70 0.00
N GLU A 58 -2.81 12.56 -1.33
CA GLU A 58 -3.85 11.80 -2.02
C GLU A 58 -3.79 10.31 -1.66
N GLU A 59 -2.60 9.75 -1.46
CA GLU A 59 -2.41 8.38 -0.99
C GLU A 59 -2.91 8.19 0.44
N VAL A 60 -2.66 9.14 1.34
CA VAL A 60 -3.23 9.16 2.70
C VAL A 60 -4.76 9.16 2.64
N LYS A 61 -5.34 9.99 1.76
CA LYS A 61 -6.79 10.07 1.56
C LYS A 61 -7.38 8.77 1.00
N ARG A 62 -6.66 8.08 0.10
CA ARG A 62 -7.01 6.71 -0.33
C ARG A 62 -6.95 5.74 0.84
N GLY A 63 -5.86 5.76 1.61
CA GLY A 63 -5.61 4.90 2.76
C GLY A 63 -6.68 5.00 3.87
N LYS A 64 -7.32 6.17 4.05
CA LYS A 64 -8.43 6.35 5.01
C LYS A 64 -9.62 5.39 4.78
N LYS A 65 -9.76 4.85 3.57
CA LYS A 65 -10.82 3.88 3.20
C LYS A 65 -10.40 2.42 3.42
N LEU A 66 -9.13 2.16 3.71
CA LEU A 66 -8.54 0.84 3.79
C LEU A 66 -8.24 0.47 5.24
N MET A 67 -8.62 -0.74 5.64
CA MET A 67 -8.38 -1.28 6.98
C MET A 67 -7.17 -2.21 6.96
N CYS A 68 -6.24 -1.99 7.90
CA CYS A 68 -5.08 -2.85 8.06
C CYS A 68 -5.52 -4.24 8.52
N CYS A 69 -5.09 -5.29 7.81
CA CYS A 69 -5.43 -6.67 8.17
C CYS A 69 -4.81 -7.11 9.50
N LYS A 70 -3.68 -6.51 9.92
CA LYS A 70 -3.00 -6.80 11.20
C LYS A 70 -3.62 -6.02 12.37
N CYS A 71 -3.50 -4.69 12.36
CA CYS A 71 -3.88 -3.85 13.51
C CYS A 71 -5.34 -3.37 13.50
N LYS A 72 -6.10 -3.66 12.43
CA LYS A 72 -7.52 -3.30 12.23
C LYS A 72 -7.80 -1.79 12.24
N LYS A 73 -6.78 -0.92 12.14
CA LYS A 73 -6.93 0.54 12.00
C LYS A 73 -6.96 0.96 10.53
N LYS A 74 -7.49 2.15 10.25
CA LYS A 74 -7.51 2.77 8.91
C LYS A 74 -6.12 3.27 8.49
N GLY A 75 -5.94 3.60 7.21
CA GLY A 75 -4.68 4.15 6.68
C GLY A 75 -3.76 3.11 6.06
N ALA A 76 -4.24 1.89 5.84
CA ALA A 76 -3.45 0.81 5.28
C ALA A 76 -3.20 1.03 3.78
N THR A 77 -2.04 1.55 3.39
CA THR A 77 -1.73 1.88 2.00
C THR A 77 -0.91 0.79 1.29
N ALA A 78 -0.25 -0.08 2.05
CA ALA A 78 0.58 -1.16 1.53
C ALA A 78 -0.28 -2.38 1.18
N GLY A 79 -0.54 -2.57 -0.11
CA GLY A 79 -1.37 -3.66 -0.65
C GLY A 79 -0.55 -4.86 -1.11
N CYS A 80 -1.17 -6.03 -1.14
CA CYS A 80 -0.57 -7.21 -1.78
C CYS A 80 -0.57 -7.06 -3.30
N GLU A 81 0.50 -7.49 -3.97
CA GLU A 81 0.66 -7.36 -5.42
C GLU A 81 -0.31 -8.22 -6.24
N VAL A 82 -0.82 -9.30 -5.66
CA VAL A 82 -1.82 -10.15 -6.31
C VAL A 82 -3.11 -9.35 -6.51
N ARG A 83 -3.47 -9.02 -7.76
CA ARG A 83 -4.60 -8.12 -8.12
C ARG A 83 -5.95 -8.47 -7.49
N ARG A 84 -6.25 -9.76 -7.26
CA ARG A 84 -7.51 -10.21 -6.63
C ARG A 84 -7.45 -10.18 -5.10
N CYS A 85 -6.28 -9.96 -4.51
CA CYS A 85 -6.10 -9.87 -3.07
C CYS A 85 -6.55 -8.50 -2.57
N LYS A 86 -7.47 -8.49 -1.60
CA LYS A 86 -7.94 -7.26 -0.95
C LYS A 86 -7.20 -6.95 0.35
N ARG A 87 -6.15 -7.72 0.68
CA ARG A 87 -5.39 -7.52 1.92
C ARG A 87 -4.56 -6.26 1.80
N SER A 88 -4.66 -5.41 2.81
CA SER A 88 -3.93 -4.16 2.90
C SER A 88 -3.43 -3.96 4.32
N TYR A 89 -2.29 -3.29 4.44
CA TYR A 89 -1.57 -3.11 5.69
C TYR A 89 -0.98 -1.69 5.77
N HIS A 90 -0.67 -1.23 6.98
CA HIS A 90 0.46 -0.32 7.12
C HIS A 90 1.73 -1.10 6.80
N TYR A 91 2.71 -0.49 6.15
CA TYR A 91 3.96 -1.20 5.80
C TYR A 91 4.58 -1.98 6.98
N PRO A 92 4.87 -1.39 8.16
CA PRO A 92 5.46 -2.15 9.26
C PRO A 92 4.53 -3.26 9.78
N CYS A 93 3.21 -3.06 9.70
CA CYS A 93 2.24 -4.09 10.05
C CYS A 93 2.25 -5.27 9.09
N ALA A 94 2.63 -5.07 7.83
CA ALA A 94 2.77 -6.16 6.86
C ALA A 94 3.97 -7.03 7.21
N VAL A 95 5.13 -6.40 7.46
CA VAL A 95 6.38 -7.08 7.85
C VAL A 95 6.17 -7.88 9.14
N GLU A 96 5.59 -7.25 10.17
CA GLU A 96 5.24 -7.91 11.43
C GLU A 96 4.24 -9.07 11.27
N ASN A 97 3.45 -9.05 10.19
CA ASN A 97 2.49 -10.10 9.88
C ASN A 97 3.08 -11.17 8.95
N GLY A 98 4.39 -11.15 8.65
CA GLY A 98 5.07 -12.12 7.81
C GLY A 98 4.86 -11.92 6.31
N ALA A 99 4.60 -10.68 5.87
CA ALA A 99 4.61 -10.35 4.44
C ALA A 99 6.03 -10.43 3.87
N LYS A 100 6.15 -10.83 2.61
CA LYS A 100 7.41 -10.79 1.85
C LYS A 100 7.48 -9.51 1.05
N THR A 101 8.56 -8.76 1.21
CA THR A 101 8.90 -7.59 0.40
C THR A 101 9.93 -7.97 -0.66
N ILE A 102 9.85 -7.36 -1.84
CA ILE A 102 10.83 -7.50 -2.91
C ILE A 102 11.18 -6.11 -3.39
N GLU A 103 12.48 -5.85 -3.52
CA GLU A 103 13.05 -4.59 -3.95
C GLU A 103 13.79 -4.84 -5.27
N GLU A 104 13.15 -4.44 -6.37
CA GLU A 104 13.69 -4.48 -7.73
C GLU A 104 14.30 -3.09 -8.01
N THR A 105 15.46 -2.81 -7.44
CA THR A 105 16.08 -1.47 -7.45
C THR A 105 16.45 -1.01 -8.85
N GLU A 106 16.86 -1.91 -9.74
CA GLU A 106 17.14 -1.63 -11.15
C GLU A 106 15.90 -1.13 -11.91
N GLN A 107 14.71 -1.63 -11.53
CA GLN A 107 13.43 -1.26 -12.13
C GLN A 107 12.67 -0.23 -11.27
N GLY A 108 13.20 0.15 -10.10
CA GLY A 108 12.53 1.04 -9.14
C GLY A 108 11.22 0.47 -8.58
N ARG A 109 11.07 -0.87 -8.50
CA ARG A 109 9.81 -1.50 -8.06
C ARG A 109 9.92 -2.07 -6.65
N PHE A 110 8.95 -1.69 -5.83
CA PHE A 110 8.84 -2.12 -4.44
C PHE A 110 7.55 -2.90 -4.26
N ILE A 111 7.68 -4.22 -4.06
CA ILE A 111 6.56 -5.16 -4.17
C ILE A 111 6.31 -5.83 -2.81
N LEU A 112 5.03 -5.98 -2.46
CA LEU A 112 4.62 -6.65 -1.22
C LEU A 112 3.71 -7.84 -1.51
N TYR A 113 4.07 -9.01 -0.99
CA TYR A 113 3.24 -10.21 -0.97
C TYR A 113 2.77 -10.49 0.46
N CYS A 114 1.46 -10.53 0.66
CA CYS A 114 0.91 -10.92 1.96
C CYS A 114 1.25 -12.39 2.30
N PRO A 115 1.10 -12.82 3.56
CA PRO A 115 1.45 -14.19 3.96
C PRO A 115 0.73 -15.28 3.15
N GLN A 116 -0.47 -15.01 2.66
CA GLN A 116 -1.21 -15.96 1.82
C GLN A 116 -0.60 -16.16 0.43
N HIS A 117 0.22 -15.20 -0.04
CA HIS A 117 0.73 -15.16 -1.41
C HIS A 117 2.26 -15.13 -1.49
N HIS A 118 3.00 -15.13 -0.37
CA HIS A 118 4.45 -15.08 -0.39
C HIS A 118 5.12 -16.39 -0.84
N SER A 119 4.42 -17.53 -0.74
CA SER A 119 4.95 -18.87 -1.03
C SER A 119 4.86 -19.28 -2.50
N LYS A 120 4.29 -18.46 -3.38
CA LYS A 120 4.10 -18.78 -4.82
C LYS A 120 5.08 -18.06 -5.75
N THR A 121 6.10 -17.40 -5.24
CA THR A 121 6.99 -16.52 -6.04
C THR A 121 8.23 -17.22 -6.63
N THR A 122 8.20 -18.54 -6.83
CA THR A 122 9.25 -19.25 -7.59
C THR A 122 8.69 -19.81 -8.89
N GLY A 123 8.98 -19.13 -10.01
CA GLY A 123 8.89 -19.68 -11.36
C GLY A 123 7.61 -19.37 -12.15
N ASN A 124 7.78 -18.51 -13.16
CA ASN A 124 7.04 -18.39 -14.44
C ASN A 124 5.63 -18.98 -14.60
N GLY A 125 4.73 -18.16 -15.17
CA GLY A 125 3.75 -18.63 -16.15
C GLY A 125 2.29 -18.59 -15.70
N THR A 126 1.52 -17.78 -16.43
CA THR A 126 0.08 -17.85 -16.68
C THR A 126 -0.63 -19.15 -16.24
N SER A 127 -1.65 -19.06 -15.37
CA SER A 127 -3.03 -19.51 -15.67
C SER A 127 -3.92 -19.75 -14.43
N THR A 128 -5.17 -19.31 -14.61
CA THR A 128 -6.47 -19.81 -14.14
C THR A 128 -6.61 -20.62 -12.84
N ASN A 129 -7.61 -20.15 -12.07
CA ASN A 129 -8.62 -20.88 -11.30
C ASN A 129 -8.19 -22.03 -10.37
N GLY A 130 -8.45 -21.75 -9.08
CA GLY A 130 -9.25 -22.66 -8.26
C GLY A 130 -8.52 -23.85 -7.65
N SER A 131 -8.23 -23.74 -6.36
CA SER A 131 -8.63 -24.73 -5.35
C SER A 131 -8.24 -24.22 -3.95
N SER A 132 -9.24 -24.10 -3.07
CA SER A 132 -9.07 -24.19 -1.61
C SER A 132 -8.78 -25.65 -1.24
N PRO A 133 -8.13 -25.97 -0.10
CA PRO A 133 -8.72 -25.93 1.26
C PRO A 133 -7.71 -25.35 2.30
N SER A 134 -7.96 -25.09 3.58
CA SER A 134 -9.11 -25.02 4.49
C SER A 134 -8.63 -24.24 5.73
N ALA A 135 -9.56 -23.49 6.33
CA ALA A 135 -9.61 -22.96 7.70
C ALA A 135 -8.34 -22.88 8.58
N SER A 136 -7.91 -21.64 8.85
CA SER A 136 -7.57 -21.19 10.22
C SER A 136 -7.95 -19.72 10.35
N ASP A 137 -8.73 -19.41 11.37
CA ASP A 137 -9.39 -18.13 11.66
C ASP A 137 -8.55 -16.87 11.41
N GLN A 138 -8.90 -16.12 10.36
CA GLN A 138 -8.76 -14.67 10.33
C GLN A 138 -9.95 -14.09 9.57
N SER A 139 -10.85 -13.45 10.30
CA SER A 139 -12.04 -12.79 9.77
C SER A 139 -11.69 -11.92 8.55
N PRO A 140 -12.45 -12.00 7.44
CA PRO A 140 -12.24 -11.12 6.31
C PRO A 140 -12.38 -9.67 6.77
N CYS A 141 -11.41 -8.81 6.43
CA CYS A 141 -11.50 -7.37 6.62
C CYS A 141 -12.56 -6.82 5.65
N GLN A 142 -13.84 -7.00 6.01
CA GLN A 142 -14.95 -6.52 5.20
C GLN A 142 -15.04 -5.00 5.33
N ALA A 143 -15.05 -4.34 4.17
CA ALA A 143 -15.57 -2.99 4.06
C ALA A 143 -17.04 -3.01 4.47
N GLY A 144 -17.44 -2.13 5.40
CA GLY A 144 -18.84 -2.00 5.84
C GLY A 144 -19.79 -1.61 4.69
N PRO A 145 -21.11 -1.81 4.86
CA PRO A 145 -22.09 -1.63 3.79
C PRO A 145 -22.27 -0.15 3.42
N SER A 146 -22.12 0.16 2.14
CA SER A 146 -22.49 1.46 1.55
C SER A 146 -24.01 1.65 1.56
N LYS A 147 -24.52 2.64 2.29
CA LYS A 147 -25.91 3.10 2.15
C LYS A 147 -26.06 3.78 0.77
N LYS A 148 -27.00 3.29 -0.04
CA LYS A 148 -27.38 3.89 -1.33
C LYS A 148 -27.90 5.31 -1.11
N ARG A 149 -27.34 6.30 -1.81
CA ARG A 149 -28.04 7.55 -2.16
C ARG A 149 -27.94 7.73 -3.67
N THR A 150 -29.10 7.77 -4.30
CA THR A 150 -29.30 8.16 -5.70
C THR A 150 -29.19 9.67 -5.80
N VAL A 151 -28.38 10.20 -6.73
CA VAL A 151 -28.74 11.29 -7.66
C VAL A 151 -27.53 11.66 -8.53
N GLY A 152 -27.76 11.75 -9.85
CA GLY A 152 -27.14 12.69 -10.78
C GLY A 152 -25.66 12.51 -11.12
N SER A 153 -25.38 11.96 -12.30
CA SER A 153 -24.10 12.05 -12.99
C SER A 153 -23.65 13.51 -13.14
N PRO A 154 -22.34 13.76 -13.00
CA PRO A 154 -21.59 14.29 -14.12
C PRO A 154 -20.41 13.38 -14.46
N ASN A 155 -20.11 13.30 -15.75
CA ASN A 155 -18.96 12.58 -16.30
C ASN A 155 -17.67 12.99 -15.58
N HIS A 156 -17.13 12.10 -14.76
CA HIS A 156 -15.75 12.15 -14.30
C HIS A 156 -14.98 11.04 -15.01
N PRO A 157 -13.79 11.32 -15.56
CA PRO A 157 -12.98 10.27 -16.15
C PRO A 157 -12.62 9.25 -15.07
N GLU A 158 -12.83 7.97 -15.40
CA GLU A 158 -12.37 6.81 -14.64
C GLU A 158 -10.93 7.04 -14.13
N PRO A 159 -10.57 6.70 -12.88
CA PRO A 159 -9.20 6.80 -12.42
C PRO A 159 -8.36 5.76 -13.17
N SER A 160 -7.74 6.21 -14.26
CA SER A 160 -6.75 5.46 -15.03
C SER A 160 -5.73 4.88 -14.07
N SER A 161 -5.63 3.55 -14.08
CA SER A 161 -4.68 2.77 -13.30
C SER A 161 -3.25 3.10 -13.74
N LYS A 162 -2.71 4.24 -13.27
CA LYS A 162 -1.28 4.55 -13.37
C LYS A 162 -0.55 3.70 -12.33
N ARG A 163 -0.37 2.42 -12.63
CA ARG A 163 0.82 1.72 -12.17
C ARG A 163 1.91 2.19 -13.12
N CYS A 164 2.91 2.88 -12.60
CA CYS A 164 4.08 3.22 -13.37
C CYS A 164 4.70 1.90 -13.83
N PHE A 165 4.73 1.72 -15.15
CA PHE A 165 5.39 0.64 -15.86
C PHE A 165 6.71 1.17 -16.38
#